data_AF-A0A1F7RPV6-F1
#
_entry.id   AF-A0A1F7RPV6-F1
#
_cell.length_a   1.000
_cell.length_b   1.000
_cell.length_c   1.000
_cell.angle_alpha   90.00
_cell.angle_beta   90.00
_cell.angle_gamma   90.00
#
_symmetry.space_group_name_H-M   'P 1'
#
loop_
_entity.id
_entity.type
_entity.pdbx_description
1 polymer ?
#
loop_
_entity_poly.entity_id
_entity_poly.type
_entity_poly.pdbx_seq_one_letter_code
_entity_poly.pdbx_strand_id
1 'polypeptide(L)'
;MVGIAGIAFLFWWWTFARTFYPLDEYVETKHGIYSTARELPIAITEAGGTVCNNKFYVAGGLGAFAQTLDTFFEYDPGTDRWQELLKLPQQISHAGVVTHNNKIYIVGGFGPLGIRIRGFMFAEWKPLKTVYIYDTVSGSWKNGPELPEPRGAGGIAVTGDTIWFVGGINQNKNISDSFFKFDIEKNVWESLPSMPTPRDHLRLEAIDDNLYAISGRKDDLRFNLSNVECYNILTGQWTKKTYIPLGRGGFASVVYHGRIYTFGGEHVWKCFTNVERYDPESDTWKTLSPMPEPRHGIIAGIINDEIHLVSGGIHPRISVSAIHRVFNFID
;
A
#
# COMPACT_ATOMS: atom_id res chain seq x y z
N MET A 1 -42.73 -10.64 14.33
CA MET A 1 -42.58 -9.28 13.77
C MET A 1 -41.13 -8.85 13.95
N VAL A 2 -40.27 -9.21 13.00
CA VAL A 2 -38.91 -8.68 12.92
C VAL A 2 -39.05 -7.36 12.18
N GLY A 3 -39.06 -6.27 12.94
CA GLY A 3 -39.50 -4.96 12.48
C GLY A 3 -38.59 -4.37 11.40
N ILE A 4 -39.22 -3.64 10.50
CA ILE A 4 -38.69 -2.87 9.36
C ILE A 4 -37.44 -2.02 9.72
N ALA A 5 -37.19 -1.74 11.01
CA ALA A 5 -35.99 -1.08 11.52
C ALA A 5 -34.66 -1.84 11.30
N GLY A 6 -34.67 -3.19 11.29
CA GLY A 6 -33.44 -3.98 11.07
C GLY A 6 -32.95 -3.95 9.62
N ILE A 7 -33.87 -3.84 8.67
CA ILE A 7 -33.57 -3.75 7.23
C ILE A 7 -33.08 -2.35 6.87
N ALA A 8 -33.64 -1.30 7.49
CA ALA A 8 -33.19 0.08 7.28
C ALA A 8 -31.75 0.31 7.77
N PHE A 9 -31.33 -0.30 8.89
CA PHE A 9 -29.96 -0.18 9.41
C PHE A 9 -28.94 -0.88 8.52
N LEU A 10 -29.28 -2.05 7.96
CA LEU A 10 -28.45 -2.75 6.99
C LEU A 10 -28.36 -1.97 5.67
N PHE A 11 -29.46 -1.40 5.17
CA PHE A 11 -29.47 -0.59 3.95
C PHE A 11 -28.68 0.73 4.11
N TRP A 12 -28.77 1.37 5.28
CA TRP A 12 -27.99 2.59 5.61
C TRP A 12 -26.50 2.32 5.82
N TRP A 13 -26.09 1.13 6.26
CA TRP A 13 -24.67 0.78 6.41
C TRP A 13 -24.06 0.27 5.10
N TRP A 14 -24.86 -0.38 4.25
CA TRP A 14 -24.44 -0.86 2.92
C TRP A 14 -23.97 0.29 2.01
N THR A 15 -24.54 1.49 2.16
CA THR A 15 -24.13 2.71 1.44
C THR A 15 -22.89 3.41 2.02
N PHE A 16 -22.50 3.14 3.27
CA PHE A 16 -21.24 3.64 3.83
C PHE A 16 -20.04 2.74 3.48
N ALA A 17 -20.28 1.43 3.34
CA ALA A 17 -19.23 0.47 2.95
C ALA A 17 -18.86 0.57 1.45
N ARG A 18 -19.80 0.98 0.59
CA ARG A 18 -19.56 1.31 -0.82
C ARG A 18 -19.97 2.75 -1.07
N THR A 19 -19.02 3.63 -1.26
CA THR A 19 -19.37 5.02 -1.57
C THR A 19 -19.60 5.19 -3.07
N PHE A 20 -20.83 5.49 -3.45
CA PHE A 20 -21.16 6.04 -4.77
C PHE A 20 -20.92 7.55 -4.70
N TYR A 21 -19.67 7.97 -4.95
CA TYR A 21 -19.35 9.37 -5.18
C TYR A 21 -19.34 9.58 -6.70
N PRO A 22 -20.13 10.51 -7.27
CA PRO A 22 -19.89 10.92 -8.65
C PRO A 22 -18.48 11.52 -8.68
N LEU A 23 -17.58 10.86 -9.39
CA LEU A 23 -16.21 11.34 -9.59
C LEU A 23 -16.21 12.28 -10.79
N ASP A 24 -15.65 13.48 -10.62
CA ASP A 24 -15.35 14.33 -11.76
C ASP A 24 -14.35 13.61 -12.66
N GLU A 25 -14.67 13.45 -13.94
CA GLU A 25 -13.79 12.76 -14.90
C GLU A 25 -12.44 13.43 -15.01
N TYR A 26 -12.39 14.77 -14.96
CA TYR A 26 -11.18 15.57 -15.05
C TYR A 26 -11.16 16.65 -13.95
N VAL A 27 -10.04 16.75 -13.24
CA VAL A 27 -9.80 17.78 -12.22
C VAL A 27 -8.43 18.42 -12.47
N GLU A 28 -8.44 19.63 -13.01
CA GLU A 28 -7.24 20.43 -13.21
C GLU A 28 -6.80 21.07 -11.88
N THR A 29 -5.50 21.07 -11.64
CA THR A 29 -4.88 21.71 -10.49
C THR A 29 -3.66 22.51 -10.92
N LYS A 30 -3.13 23.33 -10.01
CA LYS A 30 -1.91 24.11 -10.25
C LYS A 30 -0.69 23.28 -10.71
N HIS A 31 -0.63 21.99 -10.35
CA HIS A 31 0.55 21.14 -10.57
C HIS A 31 0.30 20.00 -11.55
N GLY A 32 -0.90 19.87 -12.10
CA GLY A 32 -1.28 18.72 -12.91
C GLY A 32 -2.77 18.46 -12.96
N ILE A 33 -3.15 17.48 -13.77
CA ILE A 33 -4.53 17.07 -14.06
C ILE A 33 -4.74 15.67 -13.49
N TYR A 34 -5.83 15.49 -12.75
CA TYR A 34 -6.36 14.18 -12.44
C TYR A 34 -7.41 13.79 -13.48
N SER A 35 -7.30 12.60 -14.04
CA SER A 35 -8.36 11.96 -14.82
C SER A 35 -8.84 10.66 -14.15
N THR A 36 -9.95 10.11 -14.62
CA THR A 36 -10.39 8.75 -14.27
C THR A 36 -9.92 7.75 -15.32
N ALA A 37 -9.49 6.58 -14.84
CA ALA A 37 -9.38 5.36 -15.65
C ALA A 37 -10.43 4.36 -15.18
N ARG A 38 -10.53 3.19 -15.83
CA ARG A 38 -11.48 2.15 -15.46
C ARG A 38 -11.35 1.80 -13.99
N GLU A 39 -12.46 1.89 -13.28
CA GLU A 39 -12.56 1.48 -11.89
C GLU A 39 -12.23 0.00 -11.71
N LEU A 40 -11.65 -0.32 -10.56
CA LEU A 40 -11.38 -1.70 -10.17
C LEU A 40 -12.71 -2.48 -10.12
N PRO A 41 -12.78 -3.76 -10.53
CA PRO A 41 -14.05 -4.50 -10.55
C PRO A 41 -14.75 -4.63 -9.19
N ILE A 42 -13.98 -4.49 -8.11
CA ILE A 42 -14.48 -4.49 -6.73
C ILE A 42 -13.86 -3.35 -5.93
N ALA A 43 -14.60 -2.86 -4.94
CA ALA A 43 -14.09 -1.86 -4.01
C ALA A 43 -13.21 -2.53 -2.95
N ILE A 44 -11.96 -2.09 -2.83
CA ILE A 44 -10.98 -2.62 -1.86
C ILE A 44 -10.19 -1.48 -1.19
N THR A 45 -9.50 -1.81 -0.11
CA THR A 45 -8.49 -0.97 0.57
C THR A 45 -7.37 -1.85 1.08
N GLU A 46 -6.24 -1.27 1.49
CA GLU A 46 -5.12 -1.99 2.11
C GLU A 46 -4.65 -3.21 1.29
N ALA A 47 -4.80 -3.11 -0.04
CA ALA A 47 -4.28 -4.05 -1.01
C ALA A 47 -2.82 -3.70 -1.32
N GLY A 48 -2.07 -4.71 -1.76
CA GLY A 48 -0.76 -4.48 -2.34
C GLY A 48 -0.86 -4.33 -3.85
N GLY A 49 0.07 -3.63 -4.48
CA GLY A 49 0.13 -3.60 -5.93
C GLY A 49 1.42 -3.00 -6.45
N THR A 50 1.63 -3.15 -7.75
CA THR A 50 2.87 -2.80 -8.44
C THR A 50 2.62 -2.71 -9.94
N VAL A 51 3.56 -2.13 -10.68
CA VAL A 51 3.55 -2.13 -12.15
C VAL A 51 4.58 -3.12 -12.66
N CYS A 52 4.18 -3.94 -13.62
CA CYS A 52 5.04 -4.87 -14.32
C CYS A 52 4.65 -4.86 -15.80
N ASN A 53 5.63 -4.79 -16.72
CA ASN A 53 5.38 -4.81 -18.17
C ASN A 53 4.31 -3.81 -18.65
N ASN A 54 4.37 -2.58 -18.12
CA ASN A 54 3.42 -1.50 -18.41
C ASN A 54 1.96 -1.82 -18.06
N LYS A 55 1.73 -2.74 -17.12
CA LYS A 55 0.41 -3.09 -16.59
C LYS A 55 0.39 -2.96 -15.08
N PHE A 56 -0.77 -2.58 -14.54
CA PHE A 56 -0.94 -2.44 -13.09
C PHE A 56 -1.46 -3.74 -12.49
N TYR A 57 -0.86 -4.19 -11.40
CA TYR A 57 -1.30 -5.39 -10.67
C TYR A 57 -1.75 -5.03 -9.26
N VAL A 58 -2.87 -5.61 -8.84
CA VAL A 58 -3.48 -5.37 -7.51
C VAL A 58 -3.78 -6.71 -6.85
N ALA A 59 -3.23 -6.92 -5.65
CA ALA A 59 -3.24 -8.18 -4.93
C ALA A 59 -3.89 -8.07 -3.55
N GLY A 60 -4.88 -8.91 -3.31
CA GLY A 60 -5.55 -9.07 -2.02
C GLY A 60 -6.26 -7.80 -1.55
N GLY A 61 -6.03 -7.46 -0.29
CA GLY A 61 -6.62 -6.31 0.39
C GLY A 61 -7.81 -6.67 1.26
N LEU A 62 -8.51 -5.62 1.68
CA LEU A 62 -9.74 -5.69 2.46
C LEU A 62 -10.92 -5.23 1.60
N GLY A 63 -11.95 -6.07 1.55
CA GLY A 63 -13.26 -5.71 1.02
C GLY A 63 -14.18 -5.12 2.09
N ALA A 64 -15.46 -5.02 1.76
CA ALA A 64 -16.49 -4.62 2.71
C ALA A 64 -16.47 -5.50 3.97
N PHE A 65 -16.80 -4.91 5.12
CA PHE A 65 -16.79 -5.60 6.43
C PHE A 65 -15.42 -6.17 6.84
N ALA A 66 -14.32 -5.59 6.35
CA ALA A 66 -12.96 -6.01 6.68
C ALA A 66 -12.64 -7.46 6.23
N GLN A 67 -13.34 -7.96 5.22
CA GLN A 67 -13.06 -9.26 4.62
C GLN A 67 -11.69 -9.22 3.94
N THR A 68 -10.77 -10.07 4.38
CA THR A 68 -9.49 -10.28 3.69
C THR A 68 -9.72 -11.04 2.37
N LEU A 69 -9.18 -10.52 1.28
CA LEU A 69 -9.42 -11.03 -0.08
C LEU A 69 -8.22 -11.80 -0.63
N ASP A 70 -8.49 -12.71 -1.56
CA ASP A 70 -7.51 -13.46 -2.35
C ASP A 70 -7.54 -13.05 -3.84
N THR A 71 -8.17 -11.91 -4.14
CA THR A 71 -8.35 -11.42 -5.51
C THR A 71 -7.04 -10.89 -6.07
N PHE A 72 -6.77 -11.17 -7.34
CA PHE A 72 -5.61 -10.66 -8.05
C PHE A 72 -6.07 -10.09 -9.40
N PHE A 73 -5.82 -8.80 -9.63
CA PHE A 73 -6.26 -8.10 -10.83
C PHE A 73 -5.08 -7.54 -11.61
N GLU A 74 -5.22 -7.52 -12.94
CA GLU A 74 -4.33 -6.83 -13.87
C GLU A 74 -5.13 -5.77 -14.63
N TYR A 75 -4.58 -4.57 -14.74
CA TYR A 75 -5.07 -3.49 -15.57
C TYR A 75 -4.22 -3.33 -16.82
N ASP A 76 -4.87 -3.33 -17.97
CA ASP A 76 -4.25 -3.02 -19.25
C ASP A 76 -4.59 -1.56 -19.66
N PRO A 77 -3.61 -0.64 -19.63
CA PRO A 77 -3.84 0.76 -20.00
C PRO A 77 -4.18 0.96 -21.47
N GLY A 78 -3.80 0.04 -22.36
CA GLY A 78 -4.09 0.14 -23.78
C GLY A 78 -5.55 -0.15 -24.14
N THR A 79 -6.27 -0.85 -23.27
CA THR A 79 -7.69 -1.17 -23.46
C THR A 79 -8.62 -0.59 -22.39
N ASP A 80 -8.05 0.09 -21.38
CA ASP A 80 -8.74 0.61 -20.20
C ASP A 80 -9.62 -0.47 -19.53
N ARG A 81 -9.01 -1.64 -19.28
CA ARG A 81 -9.73 -2.81 -18.74
C ARG A 81 -8.95 -3.49 -17.64
N TRP A 82 -9.70 -3.90 -16.62
CA TRP A 82 -9.26 -4.84 -15.61
C TRP A 82 -9.64 -6.27 -15.99
N GLN A 83 -8.75 -7.20 -15.71
CA GLN A 83 -9.02 -8.63 -15.71
C GLN A 83 -8.67 -9.25 -14.35
N GLU A 84 -9.49 -10.18 -13.88
CA GLU A 84 -9.16 -11.02 -12.72
C GLU A 84 -8.25 -12.16 -13.20
N LEU A 85 -7.12 -12.31 -12.52
CA LEU A 85 -6.14 -13.35 -12.77
C LEU A 85 -6.34 -14.54 -11.83
N LEU A 86 -5.44 -15.53 -11.90
CA LEU A 86 -5.38 -16.62 -10.94
C LEU A 86 -5.24 -16.05 -9.52
N LYS A 87 -6.23 -16.32 -8.67
CA LYS A 87 -6.30 -15.87 -7.28
C LYS A 87 -5.02 -16.17 -6.50
N LEU A 88 -4.76 -15.35 -5.48
CA LEU A 88 -3.66 -15.60 -4.55
C LEU A 88 -3.86 -16.99 -3.89
N PRO A 89 -2.78 -17.72 -3.58
CA PRO A 89 -2.91 -19.00 -2.88
C PRO A 89 -3.53 -18.91 -1.47
N GLN A 90 -3.57 -17.69 -0.90
CA GLN A 90 -4.25 -17.39 0.35
C GLN A 90 -4.76 -15.94 0.35
N GLN A 91 -5.81 -15.66 1.12
CA GLN A 91 -6.31 -14.33 1.41
C GLN A 91 -5.27 -13.49 2.19
N ILE A 92 -4.92 -12.31 1.67
CA ILE A 92 -3.87 -11.44 2.21
C ILE A 92 -4.32 -9.97 2.16
N SER A 93 -4.03 -9.20 3.21
CA SER A 93 -4.10 -7.72 3.21
C SER A 93 -2.80 -7.12 3.72
N HIS A 94 -2.54 -5.83 3.46
CA HIS A 94 -1.36 -5.10 3.93
C HIS A 94 -0.01 -5.78 3.62
N ALA A 95 0.06 -6.53 2.52
CA ALA A 95 1.31 -7.13 2.07
C ALA A 95 2.16 -6.10 1.32
N GLY A 96 3.47 -6.26 1.43
CA GLY A 96 4.39 -5.59 0.52
C GLY A 96 4.33 -6.26 -0.84
N VAL A 97 4.20 -5.47 -1.92
CA VAL A 97 4.18 -5.99 -3.29
C VAL A 97 5.17 -5.21 -4.15
N VAL A 98 6.09 -5.93 -4.80
CA VAL A 98 7.11 -5.37 -5.69
C VAL A 98 7.29 -6.22 -6.94
N THR A 99 7.79 -5.61 -8.00
CA THR A 99 8.11 -6.29 -9.27
C THR A 99 9.61 -6.40 -9.46
N HIS A 100 10.06 -7.54 -9.94
CA HIS A 100 11.43 -7.74 -10.41
C HIS A 100 11.45 -8.82 -11.51
N ASN A 101 12.07 -8.53 -12.66
CA ASN A 101 12.27 -9.48 -13.78
C ASN A 101 11.02 -10.29 -14.16
N ASN A 102 9.92 -9.61 -14.54
CA ASN A 102 8.63 -10.23 -14.90
C ASN A 102 7.98 -11.05 -13.78
N LYS A 103 8.38 -10.83 -12.53
CA LYS A 103 7.81 -11.50 -11.37
C LYS A 103 7.29 -10.50 -10.37
N ILE A 104 6.15 -10.83 -9.78
CA ILE A 104 5.52 -10.03 -8.73
C ILE A 104 5.68 -10.80 -7.42
N TYR A 105 6.31 -10.16 -6.45
CA TYR A 105 6.58 -10.71 -5.13
C TYR A 105 5.57 -10.11 -4.16
N ILE A 106 4.82 -10.98 -3.48
CA ILE A 106 3.87 -10.61 -2.43
C ILE A 106 4.44 -11.12 -1.11
N VAL A 107 4.81 -10.19 -0.23
CA VAL A 107 5.63 -10.45 0.94
C VAL A 107 4.86 -10.11 2.22
N GLY A 108 4.64 -11.12 3.06
CA GLY A 108 3.99 -10.97 4.36
C GLY A 108 2.51 -10.59 4.26
N GLY A 109 2.12 -9.56 5.00
CA GLY A 109 0.75 -9.11 5.14
C GLY A 109 0.01 -9.81 6.29
N PHE A 110 -1.30 -9.61 6.35
CA PHE A 110 -2.18 -10.28 7.30
C PHE A 110 -3.10 -11.26 6.59
N GLY A 111 -3.25 -12.44 7.19
CA GLY A 111 -4.26 -13.42 6.80
C GLY A 111 -5.69 -13.02 7.18
N PRO A 112 -6.66 -13.93 7.00
CA PRO A 112 -8.07 -13.67 7.28
C PRO A 112 -8.33 -13.21 8.70
N LEU A 113 -9.30 -12.31 8.88
CA LEU A 113 -9.75 -11.90 10.20
C LEU A 113 -10.31 -13.11 10.96
N GLY A 114 -9.58 -13.57 11.98
CA GLY A 114 -10.05 -14.63 12.85
C GLY A 114 -11.08 -14.08 13.83
N ILE A 115 -12.30 -14.62 13.83
CA ILE A 115 -13.34 -14.31 14.82
C ILE A 115 -13.52 -15.54 15.72
N ARG A 116 -13.19 -15.42 17.01
CA ARG A 116 -13.50 -16.47 18.01
C ARG A 116 -14.74 -16.11 18.81
N ILE A 117 -15.69 -17.03 18.90
CA ILE A 117 -16.91 -16.91 19.71
C ILE A 117 -16.97 -18.08 20.70
N ARG A 118 -16.33 -17.91 21.87
CA ARG A 118 -16.53 -18.73 23.08
C ARG A 118 -16.39 -17.83 24.31
N GLY A 119 -17.49 -17.19 24.71
CA GLY A 119 -17.56 -16.33 25.91
C GLY A 119 -16.95 -14.92 25.78
N PHE A 120 -16.05 -14.70 24.81
CA PHE A 120 -15.48 -13.39 24.48
C PHE A 120 -15.29 -13.27 22.96
N MET A 121 -15.45 -12.06 22.41
CA MET A 121 -15.22 -11.75 20.99
C MET A 121 -13.84 -11.14 20.81
N PHE A 122 -12.95 -11.84 20.11
CA PHE A 122 -11.66 -11.30 19.67
C PHE A 122 -11.57 -11.42 18.15
N ALA A 123 -11.41 -10.28 17.50
CA ALA A 123 -11.11 -10.18 16.08
C ALA A 123 -9.59 -9.97 15.94
N GLU A 124 -8.91 -10.85 15.20
CA GLU A 124 -7.46 -10.79 15.06
C GLU A 124 -7.02 -11.10 13.63
N TRP A 125 -6.31 -10.14 13.04
CA TRP A 125 -5.52 -10.35 11.84
C TRP A 125 -4.17 -10.92 12.22
N LYS A 126 -3.85 -12.09 11.66
CA LYS A 126 -2.57 -12.77 11.91
C LYS A 126 -1.54 -12.35 10.86
N PRO A 127 -0.41 -11.76 11.25
CA PRO A 127 0.68 -11.49 10.32
C PRO A 127 1.21 -12.79 9.71
N LEU A 128 1.65 -12.72 8.46
CA LEU A 128 2.16 -13.85 7.70
C LEU A 128 3.67 -13.68 7.48
N LYS A 129 4.36 -14.82 7.35
CA LYS A 129 5.74 -14.88 6.86
C LYS A 129 5.81 -15.24 5.38
N THR A 130 4.66 -15.56 4.78
CA THR A 130 4.59 -16.14 3.44
C THR A 130 5.06 -15.16 2.39
N VAL A 131 5.79 -15.69 1.41
CA VAL A 131 6.15 -14.98 0.18
C VAL A 131 5.59 -15.75 -1.00
N TYR A 132 4.73 -15.11 -1.78
CA TYR A 132 4.24 -15.65 -3.05
C TYR A 132 4.89 -14.92 -4.21
N ILE A 133 5.27 -15.68 -5.24
CA ILE A 133 5.90 -15.15 -6.45
C ILE A 133 5.00 -15.52 -7.62
N TYR A 134 4.44 -14.53 -8.28
CA TYR A 134 3.70 -14.69 -9.53
C TYR A 134 4.65 -14.47 -10.71
N ASP A 135 4.63 -15.39 -11.66
CA ASP A 135 5.33 -15.23 -12.94
C ASP A 135 4.34 -14.66 -13.98
N THR A 136 4.59 -13.45 -14.48
CA THR A 136 3.68 -12.80 -15.43
C THR A 136 3.74 -13.40 -16.83
N VAL A 137 4.76 -14.22 -17.14
CA VAL A 137 4.91 -14.90 -18.42
C VAL A 137 4.13 -16.22 -18.43
N SER A 138 4.30 -17.04 -17.39
CA SER A 138 3.58 -18.33 -17.31
C SER A 138 2.20 -18.24 -16.66
N GLY A 139 1.90 -17.14 -15.98
CA GLY A 139 0.63 -16.92 -15.30
C GLY A 139 0.43 -17.77 -14.04
N SER A 140 1.53 -18.18 -13.39
CA SER A 140 1.50 -19.16 -12.30
C SER A 140 2.16 -18.66 -11.01
N TRP A 141 1.65 -19.14 -9.88
CA TRP A 141 2.24 -18.90 -8.56
C TRP A 141 3.31 -19.92 -8.20
N LYS A 142 4.30 -19.49 -7.44
CA LYS A 142 5.17 -20.35 -6.63
C LYS A 142 5.39 -19.76 -5.24
N ASN A 143 5.77 -20.62 -4.30
CA ASN A 143 6.23 -20.17 -2.99
C ASN A 143 7.66 -19.62 -3.11
N GLY A 144 7.90 -18.47 -2.49
CA GLY A 144 9.22 -17.94 -2.21
C GLY A 144 9.72 -18.36 -0.83
N PRO A 145 10.96 -17.99 -0.47
CA PRO A 145 11.47 -18.18 0.88
C PRO A 145 10.71 -17.23 1.82
N GLU A 146 10.29 -17.77 2.96
CA GLU A 146 9.50 -17.02 3.94
C GLU A 146 10.32 -15.91 4.59
N LEU A 147 9.66 -14.81 4.96
CA LEU A 147 10.23 -13.78 5.82
C LEU A 147 10.79 -14.41 7.10
N PRO A 148 11.91 -13.88 7.66
CA PRO A 148 12.47 -14.35 8.92
C PRO A 148 11.48 -14.33 10.08
N GLU A 149 10.54 -13.37 10.07
CA GLU A 149 9.46 -13.28 11.03
C GLU A 149 8.14 -12.82 10.37
N PRO A 150 6.97 -13.18 10.92
CA PRO A 150 5.69 -12.72 10.39
C PRO A 150 5.54 -11.19 10.49
N ARG A 151 5.12 -10.54 9.40
CA ARG A 151 4.94 -9.09 9.32
C ARG A 151 3.79 -8.69 8.40
N GLY A 152 2.99 -7.72 8.81
CA GLY A 152 2.02 -7.02 7.96
C GLY A 152 2.16 -5.50 8.10
N ALA A 153 1.72 -4.74 7.09
CA ALA A 153 1.82 -3.28 7.05
C ALA A 153 3.26 -2.73 7.19
N GLY A 154 4.24 -3.45 6.64
CA GLY A 154 5.63 -2.99 6.51
C GLY A 154 5.86 -2.20 5.21
N GLY A 155 7.00 -1.52 5.15
CA GLY A 155 7.49 -0.91 3.91
C GLY A 155 8.27 -1.94 3.08
N ILE A 156 8.15 -1.87 1.75
CA ILE A 156 8.85 -2.74 0.82
C ILE A 156 9.42 -1.94 -0.35
N ALA A 157 10.61 -2.30 -0.82
CA ALA A 157 11.23 -1.72 -2.01
C ALA A 157 12.10 -2.78 -2.72
N VAL A 158 12.51 -2.48 -3.95
CA VAL A 158 13.42 -3.32 -4.73
C VAL A 158 14.57 -2.47 -5.29
N THR A 159 15.80 -2.96 -5.18
CA THR A 159 16.98 -2.39 -5.87
C THR A 159 17.84 -3.51 -6.42
N GLY A 160 18.19 -3.44 -7.71
CA GLY A 160 18.87 -4.54 -8.40
C GLY A 160 18.12 -5.86 -8.21
N ASP A 161 18.85 -6.90 -7.78
CA ASP A 161 18.32 -8.24 -7.45
C ASP A 161 18.01 -8.41 -5.95
N THR A 162 17.70 -7.33 -5.24
CA THR A 162 17.40 -7.35 -3.79
C THR A 162 16.04 -6.74 -3.48
N ILE A 163 15.23 -7.46 -2.69
CA ILE A 163 14.00 -6.93 -2.09
C ILE A 163 14.28 -6.55 -0.63
N TRP A 164 13.82 -5.38 -0.22
CA TRP A 164 14.01 -4.82 1.11
C TRP A 164 12.67 -4.73 1.82
N PHE A 165 12.59 -5.17 3.07
CA PHE A 165 11.38 -5.13 3.88
C PHE A 165 11.68 -4.54 5.26
N VAL A 166 10.89 -3.57 5.72
CA VAL A 166 11.13 -2.88 6.99
C VAL A 166 9.85 -2.63 7.79
N GLY A 167 9.95 -2.78 9.11
CA GLY A 167 8.92 -2.38 10.08
C GLY A 167 7.66 -3.25 10.03
N GLY A 168 6.50 -2.61 10.22
CA GLY A 168 5.20 -3.27 10.28
C GLY A 168 4.84 -3.86 11.65
N ILE A 169 3.77 -4.64 11.69
CA ILE A 169 3.24 -5.29 12.91
C ILE A 169 3.65 -6.76 12.93
N ASN A 170 4.26 -7.20 14.03
CA ASN A 170 4.68 -8.58 14.23
C ASN A 170 3.59 -9.47 14.84
N GLN A 171 3.89 -10.78 14.97
CA GLN A 171 2.96 -11.78 15.52
C GLN A 171 2.45 -11.49 16.95
N ASN A 172 3.19 -10.69 17.71
CA ASN A 172 2.83 -10.28 19.07
C ASN A 172 2.05 -8.95 19.10
N LYS A 173 1.65 -8.43 17.93
CA LYS A 173 1.02 -7.11 17.73
C LYS A 173 1.91 -5.93 18.12
N ASN A 174 3.22 -6.16 18.24
CA ASN A 174 4.16 -5.09 18.47
C ASN A 174 4.55 -4.48 17.12
N ILE A 175 4.61 -3.15 17.11
CA ILE A 175 5.20 -2.40 16.01
C ILE A 175 6.71 -2.65 16.01
N SER A 176 7.22 -2.99 14.84
CA SER A 176 8.60 -3.45 14.64
C SER A 176 9.44 -2.38 13.96
N ASP A 177 10.74 -2.43 14.22
CA ASP A 177 11.79 -1.73 13.48
C ASP A 177 12.69 -2.67 12.67
N SER A 178 12.38 -3.98 12.68
CA SER A 178 13.20 -5.00 12.04
C SER A 178 13.32 -4.70 10.55
N PHE A 179 14.51 -4.95 10.03
CA PHE A 179 14.86 -4.68 8.65
C PHE A 179 15.47 -5.93 8.02
N PHE A 180 14.96 -6.31 6.87
CA PHE A 180 15.36 -7.52 6.15
C PHE A 180 15.69 -7.19 4.70
N LYS A 181 16.67 -7.90 4.15
CA LYS A 181 16.89 -7.96 2.70
C LYS A 181 16.73 -9.39 2.21
N PHE A 182 16.23 -9.52 0.99
CA PHE A 182 16.08 -10.78 0.28
C PHE A 182 16.95 -10.72 -0.98
N ASP A 183 17.99 -11.53 -1.00
CA ASP A 183 18.81 -11.75 -2.20
C ASP A 183 18.07 -12.73 -3.11
N ILE A 184 17.60 -12.23 -4.26
CA ILE A 184 16.75 -12.99 -5.18
C ILE A 184 17.51 -14.15 -5.81
N GLU A 185 18.79 -13.94 -6.17
CA GLU A 185 19.62 -14.96 -6.79
C GLU A 185 19.96 -16.10 -5.81
N LYS A 186 20.36 -15.73 -4.59
CA LYS A 186 20.68 -16.70 -3.54
C LYS A 186 19.45 -17.32 -2.90
N ASN A 187 18.28 -16.72 -3.11
CA ASN A 187 17.01 -17.14 -2.54
C ASN A 187 17.04 -17.22 -1.00
N VAL A 188 17.65 -16.22 -0.35
CA VAL A 188 17.82 -16.16 1.12
C VAL A 188 17.49 -14.77 1.66
N TRP A 189 16.78 -14.75 2.79
CA TRP A 189 16.57 -13.55 3.61
C TRP A 189 17.70 -13.37 4.63
N GLU A 190 18.11 -12.12 4.85
CA GLU A 190 19.09 -11.72 5.85
C GLU A 190 18.51 -10.60 6.72
N SER A 191 18.73 -10.70 8.04
CA SER A 191 18.40 -9.64 9.00
C SER A 191 19.50 -8.60 9.05
N LEU A 192 19.11 -7.34 9.05
CA LEU A 192 20.00 -6.17 9.06
C LEU A 192 19.82 -5.36 10.34
N PRO A 193 20.73 -4.39 10.63
CA PRO A 193 20.50 -3.42 11.68
C PRO A 193 19.14 -2.73 11.54
N SER A 194 18.35 -2.75 12.61
CA SER A 194 17.00 -2.20 12.66
C SER A 194 16.95 -0.72 12.26
N MET A 195 15.80 -0.33 11.72
CA MET A 195 15.46 1.08 11.49
C MET A 195 15.39 1.84 12.83
N PRO A 196 15.78 3.14 12.90
CA PRO A 196 15.83 3.85 14.17
C PRO A 196 14.48 4.02 14.89
N THR A 197 13.38 4.19 14.16
CA THR A 197 12.05 4.41 14.76
C THR A 197 11.06 3.31 14.35
N PRO A 198 10.64 2.39 15.25
CA PRO A 198 9.63 1.37 14.96
C PRO A 198 8.32 1.98 14.45
N ARG A 199 7.81 1.49 13.32
CA ARG A 199 6.53 1.96 12.75
C ARG A 199 5.90 0.98 11.76
N ASP A 200 4.58 1.07 11.65
CA ASP A 200 3.76 0.37 10.64
C ASP A 200 3.14 1.35 9.64
N HIS A 201 2.46 0.80 8.61
CA HIS A 201 1.77 1.55 7.53
C HIS A 201 2.64 2.66 6.90
N LEU A 202 3.96 2.45 6.94
CA LEU A 202 4.96 3.29 6.32
C LEU A 202 5.15 2.92 4.84
N ARG A 203 5.87 3.76 4.13
CA ARG A 203 6.37 3.45 2.79
C ARG A 203 7.88 3.35 2.77
N LEU A 204 8.39 2.46 1.93
CA LEU A 204 9.82 2.35 1.64
C LEU A 204 9.98 2.60 0.14
N GLU A 205 10.78 3.59 -0.22
CA GLU A 205 11.04 3.94 -1.61
C GLU A 205 12.54 3.91 -1.88
N ALA A 206 12.93 3.44 -3.06
CA ALA A 206 14.34 3.31 -3.43
C ALA A 206 14.72 4.34 -4.50
N ILE A 207 15.78 5.10 -4.25
CA ILE A 207 16.42 5.97 -5.25
C ILE A 207 17.91 5.73 -5.16
N ASP A 208 18.50 5.28 -6.27
CA ASP A 208 19.90 4.87 -6.34
C ASP A 208 20.27 3.88 -5.21
N ASP A 209 21.32 4.20 -4.43
CA ASP A 209 21.79 3.39 -3.31
C ASP A 209 21.08 3.68 -1.97
N ASN A 210 19.93 4.36 -2.00
CA ASN A 210 19.25 4.82 -0.79
C ASN A 210 17.81 4.31 -0.70
N LEU A 211 17.44 3.84 0.49
CA LEU A 211 16.09 3.41 0.84
C LEU A 211 15.48 4.40 1.83
N TYR A 212 14.37 5.03 1.46
CA TYR A 212 13.69 6.04 2.25
C TYR A 212 12.47 5.44 2.94
N ALA A 213 12.57 5.21 4.25
CA ALA A 213 11.47 4.81 5.10
C ALA A 213 10.68 6.05 5.56
N ILE A 214 9.48 6.23 5.03
CA ILE A 214 8.69 7.45 5.13
C ILE A 214 7.47 7.24 6.01
N SER A 215 7.30 8.12 7.00
CA SER A 215 6.10 8.27 7.83
C SER A 215 5.62 6.94 8.44
N GLY A 216 4.32 6.72 8.62
CA GLY A 216 3.76 5.54 9.30
C GLY A 216 3.20 5.86 10.69
N ARG A 217 2.95 4.83 11.51
CA ARG A 217 2.35 4.95 12.85
C ARG A 217 3.17 4.22 13.92
N LYS A 218 3.15 4.74 15.14
CA LYS A 218 3.82 4.13 16.32
C LYS A 218 2.88 3.41 17.31
N ASP A 219 1.58 3.42 17.04
CA ASP A 219 0.56 2.70 17.82
C ASP A 219 -0.70 2.61 16.93
N ASP A 220 -1.72 3.42 17.19
CA ASP A 220 -2.91 3.51 16.33
C ASP A 220 -2.96 4.78 15.47
N LEU A 221 -4.10 4.98 14.80
CA LEU A 221 -4.39 6.11 13.92
C LEU A 221 -4.21 7.50 14.54
N ARG A 222 -4.10 7.62 15.86
CA ARG A 222 -3.85 8.87 16.59
C ARG A 222 -2.37 9.24 16.62
N PHE A 223 -1.49 8.27 16.37
CA PHE A 223 -0.05 8.38 16.56
C PHE A 223 0.72 8.20 15.25
N ASN A 224 0.28 8.90 14.22
CA ASN A 224 1.03 9.04 12.98
C ASN A 224 2.37 9.78 13.22
N LEU A 225 3.41 9.37 12.49
CA LEU A 225 4.77 9.90 12.57
C LEU A 225 5.13 10.68 11.31
N SER A 226 5.92 11.73 11.44
CA SER A 226 6.51 12.48 10.32
C SER A 226 7.95 12.08 10.00
N ASN A 227 8.47 11.04 10.66
CA ASN A 227 9.84 10.57 10.48
C ASN A 227 10.12 10.18 9.02
N VAL A 228 11.30 10.59 8.54
CA VAL A 228 11.88 10.11 7.28
C VAL A 228 13.30 9.67 7.61
N GLU A 229 13.59 8.41 7.33
CA GLU A 229 14.88 7.79 7.63
C GLU A 229 15.38 7.12 6.36
N CYS A 230 16.67 7.29 6.06
CA CYS A 230 17.30 6.85 4.84
C CYS A 230 18.39 5.82 5.18
N TYR A 231 18.24 4.60 4.67
CA TYR A 231 19.29 3.59 4.72
C TYR A 231 20.14 3.68 3.46
N ASN A 232 21.43 3.92 3.61
CA ASN A 232 22.37 3.87 2.50
C ASN A 232 22.92 2.45 2.35
N ILE A 233 22.67 1.82 1.21
CA ILE A 233 22.97 0.40 0.95
C ILE A 233 24.48 0.14 0.96
N LEU A 234 25.29 1.09 0.47
CA LEU A 234 26.74 0.93 0.38
C LEU A 234 27.43 1.01 1.75
N THR A 235 26.96 1.89 2.63
CA THR A 235 27.55 2.10 3.97
C THR A 235 26.88 1.27 5.05
N GLY A 236 25.67 0.77 4.79
CA GLY A 236 24.86 0.02 5.74
C GLY A 236 24.35 0.86 6.93
N GLN A 237 24.20 2.17 6.75
CA GLN A 237 23.85 3.10 7.82
C GLN A 237 22.51 3.79 7.58
N TRP A 238 21.75 3.94 8.66
CA TRP A 238 20.55 4.77 8.70
C TRP A 238 20.91 6.22 9.03
N THR A 239 20.29 7.15 8.31
CA THR A 239 20.40 8.60 8.57
C THR A 239 19.02 9.21 8.66
N LYS A 240 18.87 10.20 9.55
CA LYS A 240 17.65 11.00 9.60
C LYS A 240 17.62 11.99 8.43
N LYS A 241 16.45 12.15 7.81
CA LYS A 241 16.17 13.13 6.75
C LYS A 241 15.14 14.16 7.22
N THR A 242 14.89 15.17 6.39
CA THR A 242 13.83 16.14 6.64
C THR A 242 12.49 15.45 6.78
N TYR A 243 11.79 15.74 7.88
CA TYR A 243 10.48 15.18 8.17
C TYR A 243 9.45 15.55 7.10
N ILE A 244 8.56 14.61 6.78
CA ILE A 244 7.41 14.88 5.92
C ILE A 244 6.50 15.91 6.61
N PRO A 245 5.96 16.93 5.90
CA PRO A 245 5.18 18.00 6.55
C PRO A 245 3.96 17.50 7.31
N LEU A 246 3.31 16.45 6.81
CA LEU A 246 2.16 15.81 7.46
C LEU A 246 2.43 14.34 7.80
N GLY A 247 2.56 14.01 9.09
CA GLY A 247 2.66 12.61 9.52
C GLY A 247 1.37 11.82 9.27
N ARG A 248 1.47 10.66 8.62
CA ARG A 248 0.34 9.78 8.26
C ARG A 248 0.75 8.33 8.01
N GLY A 249 -0.21 7.41 8.11
CA GLY A 249 -0.05 6.03 7.64
C GLY A 249 -1.10 5.69 6.58
N GLY A 250 -0.88 4.59 5.85
CA GLY A 250 -1.82 4.08 4.84
C GLY A 250 -1.90 4.97 3.60
N PHE A 251 -0.88 5.78 3.35
CA PHE A 251 -0.77 6.64 2.17
C PHE A 251 -0.14 5.86 1.01
N ALA A 252 -0.26 6.32 -0.22
CA ALA A 252 0.50 5.80 -1.37
C ALA A 252 1.80 6.58 -1.57
N SER A 253 2.79 5.97 -2.20
CA SER A 253 4.00 6.65 -2.65
C SER A 253 4.53 6.07 -3.95
N VAL A 254 5.31 6.87 -4.67
CA VAL A 254 6.03 6.43 -5.87
C VAL A 254 7.26 7.29 -6.12
N VAL A 255 8.30 6.71 -6.70
CA VAL A 255 9.45 7.45 -7.25
C VAL A 255 9.15 7.84 -8.69
N TYR A 256 9.09 9.14 -8.97
CA TYR A 256 8.83 9.69 -10.30
C TYR A 256 9.89 10.76 -10.63
N HIS A 257 10.62 10.59 -11.74
CA HIS A 257 11.74 11.45 -12.15
C HIS A 257 12.71 11.82 -11.00
N GLY A 258 13.20 10.80 -10.29
CA GLY A 258 14.19 10.94 -9.21
C GLY A 258 13.67 11.58 -7.91
N ARG A 259 12.35 11.75 -7.77
CA ARG A 259 11.73 12.33 -6.58
C ARG A 259 10.64 11.44 -6.04
N ILE A 260 10.42 11.51 -4.72
CA ILE A 260 9.40 10.70 -4.06
C ILE A 260 8.13 11.51 -3.93
N TYR A 261 7.03 10.99 -4.45
CA TYR A 261 5.70 11.58 -4.30
C TYR A 261 4.89 10.74 -3.33
N THR A 262 4.08 11.39 -2.51
CA THR A 262 3.23 10.75 -1.50
C THR A 262 1.80 11.25 -1.65
N PHE A 263 0.82 10.37 -1.45
CA PHE A 263 -0.59 10.64 -1.73
C PHE A 263 -1.50 10.11 -0.63
N GLY A 264 -2.34 10.98 -0.08
CA GLY A 264 -3.38 10.61 0.86
C GLY A 264 -2.86 10.03 2.16
N GLY A 265 -3.49 8.98 2.67
CA GLY A 265 -3.30 8.44 4.02
C GLY A 265 -4.45 8.83 4.95
N GLU A 266 -4.35 8.45 6.21
CA GLU A 266 -5.40 8.72 7.18
C GLU A 266 -4.89 9.10 8.57
N HIS A 267 -5.79 9.74 9.30
CA HIS A 267 -5.77 9.95 10.73
C HIS A 267 -7.13 9.47 11.29
N VAL A 268 -7.26 9.32 12.61
CA VAL A 268 -8.44 8.70 13.23
C VAL A 268 -9.80 9.29 12.81
N TRP A 269 -9.85 10.56 12.39
CA TRP A 269 -11.08 11.28 12.03
C TRP A 269 -11.22 11.62 10.55
N LYS A 270 -10.19 11.40 9.73
CA LYS A 270 -10.24 11.77 8.31
C LYS A 270 -9.20 11.02 7.47
N CYS A 271 -9.52 10.83 6.20
CA CYS A 271 -8.53 10.60 5.17
C CYS A 271 -7.97 11.94 4.66
N PHE A 272 -6.78 11.91 4.09
CA PHE A 272 -6.09 13.08 3.56
C PHE A 272 -6.20 13.11 2.04
N THR A 273 -6.24 14.33 1.49
CA THR A 273 -6.01 14.61 0.06
C THR A 273 -4.56 15.04 -0.21
N ASN A 274 -3.74 15.18 0.83
CA ASN A 274 -2.41 15.75 0.74
C ASN A 274 -1.52 15.04 -0.27
N VAL A 275 -0.82 15.84 -1.07
CA VAL A 275 0.22 15.39 -1.99
C VAL A 275 1.49 16.14 -1.66
N GLU A 276 2.58 15.42 -1.44
CA GLU A 276 3.88 16.03 -1.14
C GLU A 276 4.98 15.32 -1.92
N ARG A 277 5.95 16.12 -2.37
CA ARG A 277 7.11 15.67 -3.12
C ARG A 277 8.37 15.90 -2.30
N TYR A 278 9.18 14.87 -2.14
CA TYR A 278 10.51 14.93 -1.56
C TYR A 278 11.57 15.00 -2.66
N ASP A 279 12.50 15.92 -2.50
CA ASP A 279 13.71 16.01 -3.31
C ASP A 279 14.91 15.50 -2.49
N PRO A 280 15.52 14.36 -2.86
CA PRO A 280 16.62 13.78 -2.12
C PRO A 280 17.93 14.58 -2.25
N GLU A 281 18.10 15.39 -3.29
CA GLU A 281 19.31 16.19 -3.49
C GLU A 281 19.37 17.37 -2.52
N SER A 282 18.24 18.07 -2.34
CA SER A 282 18.14 19.20 -1.42
C SER A 282 17.64 18.82 -0.02
N ASP A 283 17.23 17.57 0.20
CA ASP A 283 16.59 17.08 1.44
C ASP A 283 15.40 17.96 1.86
N THR A 284 14.52 18.27 0.92
CA THR A 284 13.35 19.14 1.16
C THR A 284 12.05 18.55 0.64
N TRP A 285 10.96 18.85 1.34
CA TRP A 285 9.61 18.55 0.90
C TRP A 285 8.92 19.77 0.29
N LYS A 286 8.08 19.54 -0.73
CA LYS A 286 7.16 20.52 -1.30
C LYS A 286 5.74 19.97 -1.27
N THR A 287 4.81 20.70 -0.67
CA THR A 287 3.37 20.40 -0.77
C THR A 287 2.86 20.79 -2.16
N LEU A 288 2.13 19.88 -2.80
CA LEU A 288 1.53 20.07 -4.12
C LEU A 288 0.02 20.26 -4.01
N SER A 289 -0.66 20.36 -5.16
CA SER A 289 -2.12 20.37 -5.21
C SER A 289 -2.69 19.10 -4.56
N PRO A 290 -3.78 19.18 -3.80
CA PRO A 290 -4.41 18.01 -3.22
C PRO A 290 -5.04 17.10 -4.28
N MET A 291 -5.17 15.81 -3.96
CA MET A 291 -6.04 14.89 -4.70
C MET A 291 -7.51 15.38 -4.65
N PRO A 292 -8.35 15.04 -5.64
CA PRO A 292 -9.75 15.45 -5.62
C PRO A 292 -10.54 14.82 -4.47
N GLU A 293 -10.25 13.57 -4.12
CA GLU A 293 -10.86 12.85 -3.00
C GLU A 293 -9.83 12.43 -1.95
N PRO A 294 -10.16 12.53 -0.65
CA PRO A 294 -9.30 12.01 0.41
C PRO A 294 -9.30 10.49 0.35
N ARG A 295 -8.14 9.84 0.48
CA ARG A 295 -8.05 8.37 0.40
C ARG A 295 -6.95 7.81 1.31
N HIS A 296 -7.12 6.58 1.77
CA HIS A 296 -6.10 5.76 2.45
C HIS A 296 -6.13 4.32 1.93
N GLY A 297 -5.13 3.50 2.23
CA GLY A 297 -4.99 2.16 1.67
C GLY A 297 -4.84 2.17 0.14
N ILE A 298 -4.24 3.24 -0.39
CA ILE A 298 -4.06 3.50 -1.82
C ILE A 298 -2.82 2.75 -2.32
N ILE A 299 -2.87 2.30 -3.57
CA ILE A 299 -1.71 1.81 -4.31
C ILE A 299 -1.34 2.86 -5.37
N ALA A 300 -0.04 3.15 -5.49
CA ALA A 300 0.49 3.97 -6.57
C ALA A 300 1.41 3.16 -7.49
N GLY A 301 1.48 3.56 -8.75
CA GLY A 301 2.38 3.01 -9.74
C GLY A 301 2.46 3.93 -10.96
N ILE A 302 3.54 3.81 -11.73
CA ILE A 302 3.75 4.64 -12.94
C ILE A 302 3.54 3.77 -14.19
N ILE A 303 2.73 4.25 -15.11
CA ILE A 303 2.48 3.64 -16.42
C ILE A 303 2.48 4.79 -17.44
N ASN A 304 3.19 4.64 -18.56
CA ASN A 304 3.26 5.66 -19.61
C ASN A 304 3.62 7.08 -19.13
N ASP A 305 4.50 7.21 -18.13
CA ASP A 305 4.86 8.50 -17.50
C ASP A 305 3.72 9.18 -16.71
N GLU A 306 2.65 8.43 -16.40
CA GLU A 306 1.50 8.89 -15.62
C GLU A 306 1.46 8.19 -14.25
N ILE A 307 1.04 8.88 -13.19
CA ILE A 307 0.89 8.29 -11.85
C ILE A 307 -0.52 7.74 -11.70
N HIS A 308 -0.64 6.42 -11.60
CA HIS A 308 -1.89 5.72 -11.32
C HIS A 308 -2.07 5.54 -9.82
N LEU A 309 -3.23 5.94 -9.31
CA LEU A 309 -3.64 5.84 -7.91
C LEU A 309 -4.92 4.99 -7.81
N VAL A 310 -4.75 3.74 -7.41
CA VAL A 310 -5.79 2.71 -7.44
C VAL A 310 -6.26 2.36 -6.03
N SER A 311 -7.56 2.08 -5.89
CA SER A 311 -8.18 1.58 -4.67
C SER A 311 -8.15 2.61 -3.52
N GLY A 312 -8.57 2.18 -2.34
CA GLY A 312 -8.41 2.89 -1.08
C GLY A 312 -9.72 3.48 -0.57
N GLY A 313 -9.88 3.51 0.75
CA GLY A 313 -11.06 4.04 1.40
C GLY A 313 -11.06 5.55 1.51
N ILE A 314 -12.21 6.20 1.29
CA ILE A 314 -12.35 7.67 1.41
C ILE A 314 -12.71 8.15 2.82
N HIS A 315 -13.01 7.22 3.73
CA HIS A 315 -13.24 7.47 5.15
C HIS A 315 -12.17 6.75 5.98
N PRO A 316 -11.78 7.28 7.15
CA PRO A 316 -10.77 6.63 7.98
C PRO A 316 -11.25 5.25 8.46
N ARG A 317 -10.31 4.40 8.88
CA ARG A 317 -10.53 2.99 9.25
C ARG A 317 -11.00 2.18 8.04
N ILE A 318 -11.78 1.13 8.25
CA ILE A 318 -12.22 0.24 7.17
C ILE A 318 -13.29 0.94 6.32
N SER A 319 -12.84 1.55 5.22
CA SER A 319 -13.68 1.90 4.08
C SER A 319 -12.99 1.48 2.80
N VAL A 320 -13.76 1.25 1.73
CA VAL A 320 -13.24 0.71 0.46
C VAL A 320 -13.75 1.54 -0.71
N SER A 321 -12.95 1.59 -1.78
CA SER A 321 -13.40 2.15 -3.06
C SER A 321 -12.78 1.40 -4.23
N ALA A 322 -13.37 1.57 -5.41
CA ALA A 322 -12.85 1.05 -6.67
C ALA A 322 -12.10 2.13 -7.49
N ILE A 323 -11.85 3.30 -6.87
CA ILE A 323 -11.38 4.50 -7.56
C ILE A 323 -10.04 4.23 -8.25
N HIS A 324 -9.95 4.59 -9.53
CA HIS A 324 -8.72 4.58 -10.31
C HIS A 324 -8.50 6.00 -10.87
N ARG A 325 -7.61 6.75 -10.23
CA ARG A 325 -7.19 8.07 -10.69
C ARG A 325 -5.88 7.96 -11.45
N VAL A 326 -5.76 8.72 -12.53
CA VAL A 326 -4.49 8.95 -13.22
C VAL A 326 -4.11 10.40 -13.00
N PHE A 327 -2.85 10.66 -12.65
CA PHE A 327 -2.34 12.00 -12.42
C PHE A 327 -1.19 12.31 -13.36
N ASN A 328 -1.34 13.40 -14.09
CA ASN A 328 -0.38 13.92 -15.04
C ASN A 328 0.09 15.30 -14.62
N PHE A 329 1.40 15.52 -14.62
CA PHE A 329 1.95 16.85 -14.38
C PHE A 329 1.70 17.73 -15.63
N ILE A 330 1.40 19.00 -15.40
CA ILE A 330 1.45 20.03 -16.45
C ILE A 330 2.83 20.68 -16.33
N ASP A 331 3.55 20.78 -17.45
CA ASP A 331 4.87 21.44 -17.56
C ASP A 331 4.83 22.94 -17.21
#